data_AF-A0A960NJB7-F1
#
_entry.id   AF-A0A960NJB7-F1
#
_cell.length_a   1.000
_cell.length_b   1.000
_cell.length_c   1.000
_cell.angle_alpha   90.00
_cell.angle_beta   90.00
_cell.angle_gamma   90.00
#
_symmetry.space_group_name_H-M   'P 1'
#
loop_
_entity.id
_entity.type
_entity.pdbx_description
1 polymer ?
#
loop_
_entity_poly.entity_id
_entity_poly.type
_entity_poly.pdbx_seq_one_letter_code
_entity_poly.pdbx_strand_id
1 'polypeptide(L)'
;MKAIAPGKLILSGEHAAVYGRPALAMAIDRSAVSTIHAEPGNRVSIDLQDLNEKDSFTLRTLRDVKSRVFRNYQLFLQGDLGIREVLYKPIELFEYAFITVLDGLHLK
;
A
#
# COMPACT_ATOMS: atom_id res chain seq x y z
N MET A 1 3.76 -16.94 7.60
CA MET A 1 4.99 -16.10 7.68
C MET A 1 4.62 -14.79 8.37
N LYS A 2 5.54 -14.20 9.14
CA LYS A 2 5.36 -12.91 9.83
C LYS A 2 6.42 -11.93 9.36
N ALA A 3 6.02 -10.71 9.01
CA ALA A 3 6.90 -9.60 8.68
C ALA A 3 6.69 -8.46 9.69
N ILE A 4 7.77 -7.77 10.05
CA ILE A 4 7.76 -6.67 11.03
C ILE A 4 8.57 -5.53 10.41
N ALA A 5 7.99 -4.33 10.35
CA ALA A 5 8.64 -3.12 9.86
C ALA A 5 8.55 -2.01 10.92
N PRO A 6 9.68 -1.43 11.37
CA PRO A 6 9.67 -0.37 12.38
C PRO A 6 9.11 0.93 11.80
N GLY A 7 8.42 1.69 12.65
CA GLY A 7 8.11 3.09 12.40
C GLY A 7 9.38 3.94 12.39
N LYS A 8 9.21 5.23 12.07
CA LYS A 8 10.31 6.20 11.99
C LYS A 8 9.90 7.56 12.53
N LEU A 9 10.87 8.31 13.04
CA LEU A 9 10.78 9.74 13.33
C LEU A 9 11.87 10.49 12.57
N ILE A 10 11.61 11.73 12.20
CA ILE A 10 12.65 12.66 11.75
C ILE A 10 13.15 13.38 13.00
N LEU A 11 14.45 13.28 13.27
CA LEU A 11 15.10 13.94 14.40
C LEU A 11 15.50 15.38 14.08
N SER A 12 15.81 15.66 12.81
CA SER A 12 16.17 16.98 12.32
C SER A 12 16.07 17.07 10.81
N GLY A 13 15.74 18.25 10.29
CA GLY A 13 15.81 18.56 8.87
C GLY A 13 14.51 18.32 8.08
N GLU A 14 13.37 18.30 8.77
CA GLU A 14 12.03 18.09 8.19
C GLU A 14 11.79 19.04 7.00
N HIS A 15 11.98 20.34 7.21
CA HIS A 15 11.84 21.34 6.16
C HIS A 15 13.08 21.42 5.26
N ALA A 16 14.25 21.03 5.76
CA ALA A 16 15.50 21.06 4.99
C ALA A 16 15.44 20.05 3.81
N ALA A 17 14.87 18.87 4.04
CA ALA A 17 14.67 17.83 3.03
C ALA A 17 13.85 18.33 1.83
N VAL A 18 12.84 19.18 2.06
CA VAL A 18 12.00 19.76 1.00
C VAL A 18 12.82 20.61 0.02
N TYR A 19 13.94 21.17 0.48
CA TYR A 19 14.85 21.99 -0.32
C TYR A 19 16.14 21.25 -0.73
N GLY A 20 16.11 19.91 -0.77
CA GLY A 20 17.24 19.08 -1.19
C GLY A 20 18.42 19.07 -0.21
N ARG A 21 18.20 19.43 1.05
CA ARG A 21 19.20 19.37 2.13
C ARG A 21 19.01 18.08 2.94
N PRO A 22 20.04 17.57 3.63
CA PRO A 22 19.93 16.34 4.39
C PRO A 22 18.94 16.46 5.57
N ALA A 23 18.34 15.32 5.93
CA ALA A 23 17.56 15.13 7.14
C ALA A 23 18.02 13.86 7.86
N LEU A 24 17.90 13.85 9.18
CA LEU A 24 18.23 12.70 10.02
C LEU A 24 16.92 12.04 10.46
N ALA A 25 16.73 10.77 10.10
CA ALA A 25 15.60 9.96 10.55
C ALA A 25 16.09 8.76 11.36
N MET A 26 15.25 8.29 12.28
CA MET A 26 15.55 7.20 13.20
C MET A 26 14.37 6.22 13.25
N ALA A 27 14.66 4.93 13.19
CA ALA A 27 13.66 3.89 13.47
C ALA A 27 13.22 3.94 14.93
N ILE A 28 11.95 3.68 15.19
CA ILE A 28 11.39 3.65 16.55
C ILE A 28 10.76 2.30 16.86
N ASP A 29 10.63 2.01 18.15
CA ASP A 29 9.98 0.79 18.66
C ASP A 29 8.44 0.89 18.61
N ARG A 30 7.93 1.12 17.40
CA ARG A 30 6.51 1.16 17.02
C ARG A 30 6.41 0.52 15.65
N SER A 31 6.24 -0.80 15.61
CA SER A 31 6.32 -1.57 14.37
C SER A 31 4.95 -1.89 13.80
N ALA A 32 4.83 -1.83 12.48
CA ALA A 32 3.75 -2.48 11.75
C ALA A 32 4.07 -3.98 11.65
N VAL A 33 3.06 -4.81 11.88
CA VAL A 33 3.18 -6.28 11.83
C VAL A 33 2.22 -6.80 10.78
N SER A 34 2.73 -7.64 9.88
CA SER A 34 1.90 -8.35 8.90
C SER A 34 2.10 -9.86 9.05
N THR A 35 1.02 -10.60 8.90
CA THR A 35 1.04 -12.06 8.89
C THR A 35 0.37 -12.56 7.63
N ILE A 36 0.95 -13.60 7.02
CA ILE A 36 0.39 -14.26 5.84
C ILE A 36 0.30 -15.75 6.12
N HIS A 37 -0.86 -16.31 5.80
CA HIS A 37 -1.19 -17.71 5.95
C HIS A 37 -1.74 -18.21 4.61
N ALA A 38 -1.34 -19.41 4.20
CA ALA A 38 -1.95 -20.06 3.05
C ALA A 38 -3.29 -20.64 3.49
N GLU A 39 -4.34 -20.30 2.75
CA GLU A 39 -5.68 -20.86 2.94
C GLU A 39 -6.12 -21.59 1.67
N PRO A 40 -6.89 -22.68 1.80
CA PRO A 40 -7.44 -23.38 0.64
C PRO A 40 -8.43 -22.49 -0.11
N GLY A 41 -8.33 -22.46 -1.43
CA GLY A 41 -9.21 -21.68 -2.30
C GLY A 41 -8.44 -20.86 -3.33
N ASN A 42 -9.17 -20.01 -4.06
CA ASN A 42 -8.62 -19.13 -5.10
C ASN A 42 -8.92 -17.65 -4.80
N ARG A 43 -8.88 -17.30 -3.51
CA ARG A 43 -9.16 -15.97 -3.00
C ARG A 43 -8.02 -15.48 -2.13
N VAL A 44 -7.90 -14.16 -2.04
CA VAL A 44 -7.00 -13.44 -1.15
C VAL A 44 -7.85 -12.67 -0.18
N SER A 45 -7.69 -12.94 1.11
CA SER A 45 -8.38 -12.21 2.17
C SER A 45 -7.40 -11.23 2.82
N ILE A 46 -7.82 -9.98 2.95
CA ILE A 46 -7.05 -8.91 3.59
C ILE A 46 -7.82 -8.47 4.83
N ASP A 47 -7.13 -8.46 5.98
CA ASP A 47 -7.69 -8.10 7.28
C ASP A 47 -6.85 -6.97 7.87
N LEU A 48 -7.43 -5.77 7.91
CA LEU A 48 -6.84 -4.55 8.47
C LEU A 48 -7.44 -4.31 9.86
N GLN A 49 -6.95 -5.06 10.84
CA GLN A 49 -7.52 -5.13 12.20
C GLN A 49 -7.68 -3.74 12.85
N ASP A 50 -6.67 -2.88 12.75
CA ASP A 50 -6.70 -1.52 13.34
C ASP A 50 -7.76 -0.60 12.71
N LEU A 51 -8.24 -0.94 11.52
CA LEU A 51 -9.27 -0.19 10.78
C LEU A 51 -10.64 -0.88 10.82
N ASN A 52 -10.75 -2.07 11.42
CA ASN A 52 -11.96 -2.91 11.39
C ASN A 52 -12.48 -3.16 9.96
N GLU A 53 -11.56 -3.33 9.01
CA GLU A 53 -11.86 -3.55 7.59
C GLU A 53 -11.35 -4.94 7.19
N LYS A 54 -12.23 -5.77 6.64
CA LYS A 54 -11.89 -7.10 6.16
C LYS A 54 -12.64 -7.40 4.88
N ASP A 55 -11.90 -7.82 3.87
CA ASP A 55 -12.48 -8.15 2.58
C ASP A 55 -11.71 -9.30 1.90
N SER A 56 -12.38 -9.98 0.98
CA SER A 56 -11.85 -11.15 0.28
C SER A 56 -12.07 -10.99 -1.21
N PHE A 57 -11.05 -11.22 -2.01
CA PHE A 57 -11.05 -10.94 -3.43
C PHE A 57 -10.51 -12.10 -4.25
N THR A 58 -10.92 -12.16 -5.52
CA THR A 58 -10.21 -13.01 -6.49
C THR A 58 -8.98 -12.29 -7.02
N LEU A 59 -7.99 -13.02 -7.51
CA LEU A 59 -6.83 -12.41 -8.19
C LEU A 59 -7.24 -11.55 -9.39
N ARG A 60 -8.32 -11.90 -10.09
CA ARG A 60 -8.86 -11.09 -11.18
C ARG A 60 -9.33 -9.73 -10.68
N THR A 61 -10.14 -9.72 -9.61
CA THR A 61 -10.63 -8.48 -8.98
C THR A 61 -9.48 -7.57 -8.56
N LEU A 62 -8.44 -8.12 -7.93
CA LEU A 62 -7.27 -7.36 -7.53
C LEU A 62 -6.52 -6.73 -8.73
N ARG A 63 -6.43 -7.45 -9.86
CA ARG A 63 -5.83 -6.91 -11.09
C ARG A 63 -6.69 -5.83 -11.74
N ASP A 64 -8.01 -5.94 -11.66
CA ASP A 64 -8.93 -4.90 -12.13
C ASP A 64 -8.76 -3.62 -11.29
N VAL A 65 -8.65 -3.76 -9.96
CA VAL A 65 -8.34 -2.66 -9.04
C VAL A 65 -6.98 -2.05 -9.37
N LYS A 66 -5.94 -2.87 -9.56
CA LYS A 66 -4.60 -2.41 -9.98
C LYS A 66 -4.66 -1.49 -11.19
N SER A 67 -5.34 -1.96 -12.23
CA SER A 67 -5.47 -1.28 -13.51
C SER A 67 -6.27 0.01 -13.38
N ARG A 68 -7.37 0.00 -12.62
CA ARG A 68 -8.20 1.18 -12.38
C ARG A 68 -7.44 2.25 -11.58
N VAL A 69 -6.85 1.89 -10.44
CA VAL A 69 -6.11 2.82 -9.58
C VAL A 69 -4.94 3.43 -10.35
N PHE A 70 -4.22 2.63 -11.14
CA PHE A 70 -3.14 3.13 -11.98
C PHE A 70 -3.63 4.16 -13.02
N ARG A 71 -4.72 3.85 -13.74
CA ARG A 71 -5.32 4.79 -14.71
C ARG A 71 -5.80 6.08 -14.04
N ASN A 72 -6.50 5.97 -12.92
CA ASN A 72 -6.99 7.13 -12.18
C ASN A 72 -5.83 8.00 -11.68
N TYR A 73 -4.73 7.38 -11.24
CA TYR A 73 -3.54 8.12 -10.84
C TYR A 73 -2.89 8.86 -12.02
N GLN A 74 -2.89 8.28 -13.23
CA GLN A 74 -2.44 8.99 -14.43
C GLN A 74 -3.32 10.21 -14.76
N LEU A 75 -4.64 10.08 -14.65
CA LEU A 75 -5.57 11.21 -14.82
C LEU A 75 -5.34 12.30 -13.77
N PHE A 76 -5.04 11.91 -12.52
CA PHE A 76 -4.65 12.85 -11.47
C PHE A 76 -3.37 13.62 -11.83
N LEU A 77 -2.34 12.94 -12.34
CA LEU A 77 -1.10 13.60 -12.80
C LEU A 77 -1.34 14.56 -13.97
N GLN A 78 -2.37 14.31 -14.78
CA GLN A 78 -2.80 15.17 -15.90
C GLN A 78 -3.67 16.35 -15.44
N GLY A 79 -4.17 16.34 -14.21
CA GLY A 79 -5.08 17.35 -13.68
C GLY A 79 -6.56 17.10 -13.96
N ASP A 80 -6.91 15.96 -14.57
CA ASP A 80 -8.27 15.60 -14.97
C ASP A 80 -9.09 14.93 -13.85
N LEU A 81 -8.43 14.58 -12.74
CA LEU A 81 -9.04 13.87 -11.60
C LEU A 81 -8.40 14.35 -10.28
N GLY A 82 -9.17 14.53 -9.21
CA GLY A 82 -8.64 14.86 -7.90
C GLY A 82 -7.99 13.65 -7.20
N ILE A 83 -6.99 13.88 -6.34
CA ILE A 83 -6.32 12.77 -5.60
C ILE A 83 -7.29 11.94 -4.75
N ARG A 84 -8.37 12.55 -4.26
CA ARG A 84 -9.42 11.89 -3.47
C ARG A 84 -10.33 10.98 -4.31
N GLU A 85 -10.27 11.09 -5.63
CA GLU A 85 -11.06 10.29 -6.57
C GLU A 85 -10.27 9.10 -7.12
N VAL A 86 -8.96 9.03 -6.86
CA VAL A 86 -8.10 7.94 -7.32
C VAL A 86 -8.50 6.61 -6.69
N LEU A 87 -8.78 6.63 -5.38
CA LEU A 87 -9.22 5.48 -4.59
C LEU A 87 -10.67 5.70 -4.15
N TYR A 88 -11.50 4.67 -4.26
CA TYR A 88 -12.88 4.70 -3.75
C TYR A 88 -12.96 4.35 -2.27
N LYS A 89 -12.05 3.51 -1.78
CA LYS A 89 -11.94 3.13 -0.37
C LYS A 89 -10.47 3.07 0.04
N PRO A 90 -10.14 3.35 1.31
CA PRO A 90 -8.77 3.26 1.82
C PRO A 90 -8.10 1.89 1.58
N ILE A 91 -8.87 0.80 1.65
CA ILE A 91 -8.37 -0.58 1.47
C ILE A 91 -7.81 -0.84 0.06
N GLU A 92 -8.27 -0.11 -0.96
CA GLU A 92 -7.85 -0.31 -2.35
C GLU A 92 -6.34 -0.04 -2.54
N LEU A 93 -5.73 0.79 -1.68
CA LEU A 93 -4.29 0.99 -1.71
C LEU A 93 -3.52 -0.26 -1.29
N PHE A 94 -4.03 -0.99 -0.28
CA PHE A 94 -3.46 -2.27 0.15
C PHE A 94 -3.65 -3.35 -0.93
N GLU A 95 -4.83 -3.41 -1.54
CA GLU A 95 -5.11 -4.30 -2.68
C GLU A 95 -4.13 -4.04 -3.84
N TYR A 96 -3.97 -2.77 -4.21
CA TYR A 96 -3.03 -2.32 -5.25
C TYR A 96 -1.58 -2.71 -4.93
N ALA A 97 -1.13 -2.45 -3.70
CA ALA A 97 0.24 -2.76 -3.28
C ALA A 97 0.48 -4.28 -3.29
N PHE A 98 -0.45 -5.07 -2.73
CA PHE A 98 -0.34 -6.51 -2.67
C PHE A 98 -0.25 -7.15 -4.06
N ILE A 99 -1.15 -6.81 -4.98
CA ILE A 99 -1.14 -7.39 -6.33
C ILE A 99 0.07 -6.91 -7.15
N THR A 100 0.57 -5.70 -6.89
CA THR A 100 1.80 -5.20 -7.51
C THR A 100 3.02 -6.01 -7.09
N VAL A 101 3.15 -6.35 -5.80
CA VAL A 101 4.21 -7.23 -5.31
C VAL A 101 4.03 -8.63 -5.85
N LEU A 102 2.82 -9.19 -5.81
CA LEU A 102 2.55 -10.55 -6.27
C LEU A 102 2.84 -10.73 -7.77
N ASP A 103 2.36 -9.84 -8.62
CA ASP A 103 2.66 -9.87 -10.05
C ASP A 103 4.17 -9.65 -10.31
N GLY A 104 4.84 -8.83 -9.48
CA GLY A 104 6.29 -8.62 -9.51
C GLY A 104 7.10 -9.87 -9.19
N LEU A 105 6.61 -10.73 -8.31
CA LEU A 105 7.25 -12.00 -7.96
C LEU A 105 7.06 -13.07 -9.04
N HIS A 106 6.01 -12.98 -9.86
CA HIS A 106 5.74 -13.89 -10.98
C HIS A 106 6.45 -13.51 -12.29
N LEU A 107 7.23 -12.42 -12.31
CA LEU A 107 8.04 -11.98 -13.46
C LEU A 107 9.39 -12.71 -13.58
N LYS A 108 9.43 -14.02 -13.25
CA LYS A 108 10.56 -14.92 -13.56
C LYS A 108 10.15 -16.02 -14.51
#